data_AF-A0AAV6KYT6-F1
#
_entry.id   AF-A0AAV6KYT6-F1
#
_cell.length_a   1.000
_cell.length_b   1.000
_cell.length_c   1.000
_cell.angle_alpha   90.00
_cell.angle_beta   90.00
_cell.angle_gamma   90.00
#
_symmetry.space_group_name_H-M   'P 1'
#
loop_
_entity.id
_entity.type
_entity.pdbx_description
1 polymer ?
#
loop_
_entity_poly.entity_id
_entity_poly.type
_entity_poly.pdbx_seq_one_letter_code
_entity_poly.pdbx_strand_id
1 'polypeptide(L)'
;MGGIPTNYHGEEVTFKGDDPDAVVPGLMAAGEAACADVHGANRLGANSLLDIVVFGRACANRVAEIYRPGKLCQSFYYDMSDELCATNF
;
A
#
# COMPACT_ATOMS: atom_id res chain seq x y z
N MET A 1 -14.10 -0.05 -6.18
CA MET A 1 -13.18 -0.58 -7.21
C MET A 1 -12.21 -1.51 -6.49
N GLY A 2 -11.68 -2.55 -7.13
CA GLY A 2 -10.72 -3.47 -6.49
C GLY A 2 -9.30 -2.87 -6.44
N GLY A 3 -8.38 -3.55 -5.77
CA GLY A 3 -6.96 -3.16 -5.68
C GLY A 3 -6.33 -3.59 -4.36
N ILE A 4 -5.05 -3.33 -4.20
CA ILE A 4 -4.33 -3.53 -2.95
C ILE A 4 -4.83 -2.47 -1.95
N PRO A 5 -5.36 -2.85 -0.77
CA PRO A 5 -5.79 -1.89 0.23
C PRO A 5 -4.61 -1.05 0.70
N THR A 6 -4.74 0.28 0.62
CA THR A 6 -3.65 1.21 0.99
C THR A 6 -4.16 2.37 1.81
N ASN A 7 -3.32 2.89 2.71
CA ASN A 7 -3.57 4.17 3.36
C ASN A 7 -3.29 5.35 2.40
N TYR A 8 -3.54 6.58 2.85
CA TYR A 8 -3.35 7.79 2.04
C TYR A 8 -1.89 8.10 1.67
N HIS A 9 -0.93 7.42 2.30
CA HIS A 9 0.50 7.48 1.94
C HIS A 9 0.90 6.42 0.91
N GLY A 10 0.01 5.49 0.55
CA GLY A 10 0.28 4.40 -0.37
C GLY A 10 0.94 3.17 0.27
N GLU A 11 0.98 3.09 1.61
CA GLU A 11 1.41 1.89 2.32
C GLU A 11 0.28 0.85 2.30
N GLU A 12 0.60 -0.42 2.02
CA GLU A 12 -0.39 -1.50 2.12
C GLU A 12 -0.89 -1.60 3.57
N VAL A 13 -2.20 -1.76 3.73
CA VAL A 13 -2.83 -2.09 5.00
C VAL A 13 -3.46 -3.47 4.92
N THR A 14 -3.34 -4.24 5.99
CA THR A 14 -3.94 -5.57 6.11
C THR A 14 -4.65 -5.71 7.44
N PHE A 15 -5.50 -6.72 7.55
CA PHE A 15 -6.16 -7.06 8.79
C PHE A 15 -5.21 -7.85 9.68
N LYS A 16 -4.88 -7.31 10.86
CA LYS A 16 -4.03 -8.00 11.85
C LYS A 16 -4.70 -8.02 13.23
N GLY A 17 -5.31 -9.15 13.57
CA GLY A 17 -6.01 -9.30 14.85
C GLY A 17 -7.23 -8.38 14.93
N ASP A 18 -7.20 -7.39 15.82
CA ASP A 18 -8.28 -6.40 15.97
C ASP A 18 -7.99 -5.07 15.21
N ASP A 19 -6.83 -4.95 14.55
CA ASP A 19 -6.45 -3.77 13.78
C ASP A 19 -6.75 -3.99 12.29
N PRO A 20 -7.81 -3.36 11.74
CA PRO A 20 -8.18 -3.52 10.34
C PRO A 20 -7.29 -2.75 9.36
N ASP A 21 -6.48 -1.81 9.87
CA ASP A 21 -5.64 -0.90 9.06
C ASP A 21 -4.14 -1.09 9.35
N ALA A 22 -3.73 -2.31 9.73
CA ALA A 22 -2.36 -2.60 10.10
C ALA A 22 -1.42 -2.49 8.88
N VAL A 23 -0.45 -1.57 8.93
CA VAL A 23 0.48 -1.32 7.84
C VAL A 23 1.42 -2.52 7.63
N VAL A 24 1.56 -2.97 6.38
CA VAL A 24 2.58 -3.94 5.96
C VAL A 24 3.88 -3.18 5.62
N PRO A 25 4.94 -3.32 6.42
CA PRO A 25 6.15 -2.53 6.22
C PRO A 25 6.84 -2.87 4.90
N GLY A 26 7.00 -1.89 4.03
CA GLY A 26 7.78 -2.06 2.79
C GLY A 26 7.02 -2.60 1.60
N LEU A 27 5.71 -2.86 1.74
CA LEU A 27 4.83 -3.00 0.59
C LEU A 27 4.04 -1.72 0.38
N MET A 28 4.09 -1.20 -0.85
CA MET A 28 3.47 0.06 -1.23
C MET A 28 2.81 -0.08 -2.60
N ALA A 29 1.65 0.55 -2.77
CA ALA A 29 0.91 0.56 -4.02
C ALA A 29 0.37 1.98 -4.31
N ALA A 30 0.25 2.33 -5.59
CA ALA A 30 -0.32 3.59 -6.03
C ALA A 30 -1.04 3.43 -7.38
N GLY A 31 -1.93 4.37 -7.72
CA GLY A 31 -2.69 4.37 -8.97
C GLY A 31 -3.74 3.27 -9.01
N GLU A 32 -4.05 2.74 -10.20
CA GLU A 32 -5.14 1.76 -10.39
C GLU A 32 -4.91 0.42 -9.67
N ALA A 33 -3.67 0.11 -9.29
CA ALA A 33 -3.33 -1.07 -8.49
C ALA A 33 -3.62 -0.87 -6.99
N ALA A 34 -3.73 0.38 -6.54
CA ALA A 34 -4.05 0.72 -5.15
C ALA A 34 -5.55 0.97 -4.99
N CYS A 35 -6.05 0.60 -3.82
CA CYS A 35 -7.38 0.93 -3.36
C CYS A 35 -7.25 1.75 -2.07
N ALA A 36 -7.02 3.05 -2.20
CA ALA A 36 -7.26 4.02 -1.13
C ALA A 36 -8.77 4.39 -1.03
N ASP A 37 -9.61 3.70 -1.82
CA ASP A 37 -11.05 3.82 -1.96
C ASP A 37 -11.62 5.24 -2.07
N VAL A 38 -10.93 6.13 -2.79
CA VAL A 38 -11.44 7.48 -3.12
C VAL A 38 -12.61 7.47 -4.12
N HIS A 39 -13.02 6.28 -4.57
CA HIS A 39 -14.03 6.09 -5.62
C HIS A 39 -15.19 5.17 -5.22
N GLY A 40 -15.15 4.53 -4.04
CA GLY A 40 -16.20 3.64 -3.57
C GLY A 40 -16.59 2.57 -4.61
N ALA A 41 -17.90 2.33 -4.75
CA ALA A 41 -18.44 1.34 -5.67
C ALA A 41 -18.46 1.77 -7.16
N ASN A 42 -18.23 3.04 -7.49
CA ASN A 42 -18.35 3.53 -8.87
C ASN A 42 -17.39 4.68 -9.18
N ARG A 43 -16.53 4.48 -10.18
CA ARG A 43 -15.60 5.50 -10.69
C ARG A 43 -16.36 6.56 -11.50
N LEU A 44 -16.38 7.81 -11.04
CA LEU A 44 -16.79 8.94 -11.87
C LEU A 44 -15.71 9.24 -12.92
N GLY A 45 -16.12 9.39 -14.19
CA GLY A 45 -15.21 9.64 -15.30
C GLY A 45 -14.33 10.88 -15.10
N ALA A 46 -13.05 10.77 -15.47
CA ALA A 46 -11.95 11.75 -15.31
C ALA A 46 -11.21 11.80 -13.95
N ASN A 47 -11.60 11.02 -12.93
CA ASN A 47 -10.90 11.04 -11.64
C ASN A 47 -9.61 10.20 -11.56
N SER A 48 -9.34 9.31 -12.52
CA SER A 48 -8.14 8.43 -12.46
C SER A 48 -6.81 9.15 -12.68
N LEU A 49 -6.81 10.20 -13.52
CA LEU A 49 -5.57 10.93 -13.79
C LEU A 49 -5.14 11.72 -12.56
N LEU A 50 -6.10 12.27 -11.82
CA LEU A 50 -5.84 12.92 -10.54
C LEU A 50 -5.32 11.91 -9.50
N ASP A 51 -5.94 10.72 -9.45
CA ASP A 51 -5.58 9.65 -8.53
C ASP A 51 -4.11 9.21 -8.70
N ILE A 52 -3.70 8.96 -9.95
CA ILE A 52 -2.32 8.56 -10.27
C ILE A 52 -1.30 9.65 -9.88
N VAL A 53 -1.57 10.92 -10.16
CA VAL A 53 -0.60 12.00 -9.90
C VAL A 53 -0.49 12.32 -8.41
N VAL A 54 -1.61 12.38 -7.69
CA VAL A 54 -1.63 12.75 -6.27
C VAL A 54 -1.08 11.62 -5.41
N PHE A 55 -1.62 10.41 -5.55
CA PHE A 55 -1.18 9.27 -4.73
C PHE A 55 0.19 8.74 -5.17
N GLY A 56 0.53 8.82 -6.45
CA GLY A 56 1.89 8.52 -6.92
C GLY A 56 2.93 9.43 -6.26
N ARG A 57 2.65 10.74 -6.15
CA ARG A 57 3.55 11.68 -5.47
C ARG A 57 3.60 11.46 -3.96
N ALA A 58 2.46 11.21 -3.31
CA ALA A 58 2.41 10.92 -1.87
C ALA A 58 3.25 9.68 -1.54
N CYS A 59 3.06 8.61 -2.32
CA CYS A 59 3.82 7.36 -2.24
C CYS A 59 5.33 7.61 -2.42
N ALA A 60 5.74 8.36 -3.45
CA ALA A 60 7.15 8.68 -3.68
C ALA A 60 7.80 9.48 -2.52
N ASN A 61 7.09 10.50 -1.99
CA ASN A 61 7.56 11.27 -0.84
C ASN A 61 7.71 10.37 0.39
N ARG A 62 6.74 9.47 0.61
CA ARG A 62 6.77 8.53 1.72
C ARG A 62 7.95 7.56 1.63
N VAL A 63 8.21 6.98 0.45
CA VAL A 63 9.40 6.14 0.22
C VAL A 63 10.67 6.89 0.60
N ALA A 64 10.79 8.16 0.18
CA ALA A 64 11.98 8.97 0.46
C ALA A 64 12.20 9.26 1.96
N GLU A 65 11.14 9.29 2.76
CA GLU A 65 11.22 9.45 4.22
C GLU A 65 11.67 8.17 4.93
N ILE A 66 11.14 7.01 4.52
CA ILE A 66 11.27 5.76 5.28
C ILE A 66 12.35 4.81 4.73
N TYR A 67 12.70 4.95 3.44
CA TYR A 67 13.70 4.15 2.75
C TYR A 67 14.89 4.98 2.28
N ARG A 68 16.04 4.30 2.15
CA ARG A 68 17.27 4.87 1.60
C ARG A 68 17.84 3.90 0.57
N PRO A 69 18.46 4.40 -0.51
CA PRO A 69 19.16 3.53 -1.45
C PRO A 69 20.15 2.60 -0.73
N GLY A 70 20.09 1.30 -1.02
CA GLY A 70 20.97 0.29 -0.43
C GLY A 70 20.50 -0.27 0.93
N LYS A 71 19.40 0.24 1.51
CA LYS A 71 18.74 -0.42 2.66
C LYS A 71 17.91 -1.60 2.13
N LEU A 72 18.22 -2.82 2.59
CA LEU A 72 17.43 -4.00 2.23
C LEU A 72 16.00 -3.84 2.77
N CYS A 73 15.02 -4.14 1.91
CA CYS A 73 13.64 -4.29 2.34
C CYS A 73 13.53 -5.59 3.14
N GLN A 74 12.78 -5.58 4.24
CA GLN A 74 12.57 -6.77 5.04
C GLN A 74 11.82 -7.81 4.20
N SER A 75 12.34 -9.04 4.14
CA SER A 75 11.70 -10.10 3.37
C SER A 75 10.57 -10.71 4.19
N PHE A 76 9.37 -10.68 3.61
CA PHE A 76 8.17 -11.30 4.16
C PHE A 76 7.74 -12.48 3.30
N TYR A 77 7.16 -13.50 3.94
CA TYR A 77 6.46 -14.59 3.27
C TYR A 77 5.09 -14.77 3.92
N TYR A 78 4.10 -15.08 3.09
CA TYR A 78 2.77 -15.44 3.53
C TYR A 78 2.72 -16.94 3.81
N ASP A 79 2.44 -17.32 5.05
CA ASP A 79 2.03 -18.69 5.39
C ASP A 79 0.76 -19.05 4.58
N MET A 80 0.50 -20.34 4.35
CA MET A 80 -0.79 -20.83 3.84
C MET A 80 -2.01 -20.35 4.65
N SER A 81 -1.81 -19.78 5.85
CA SER A 81 -2.82 -19.07 6.66
C SER A 81 -3.02 -17.58 6.30
N ASP A 82 -2.32 -17.06 5.29
CA ASP A 82 -2.24 -15.63 4.93
C ASP A 82 -1.70 -14.73 6.07
N GLU A 83 -1.00 -15.30 7.06
CA GLU A 83 -0.29 -14.51 8.08
C GLU A 83 1.05 -13.97 7.55
N LEU A 84 1.31 -12.69 7.81
CA LEU A 84 2.54 -12.00 7.46
C LEU A 84 3.68 -12.42 8.40
N CYS A 85 4.55 -13.34 7.98
CA CYS A 85 5.74 -13.75 8.71
C CYS A 85 6.97 -12.95 8.26
N ALA A 86 7.65 -12.29 9.21
CA ALA A 86 8.93 -11.64 8.96
C ALA A 86 10.08 -12.68 8.97
N THR A 87 10.94 -12.67 7.96
CA THR A 87 12.18 -13.46 7.98
C THR A 87 13.34 -12.62 8.49
N ASN A 88 14.07 -13.14 9.47
CA ASN A 88 15.40 -12.66 9.86
C ASN A 88 16.42 -13.63 9.28
N PHE A 89 16.92 -13.36 8.06
CA PHE A 89 18.15 -13.97 7.56
C PHE A 89 19.34 -13.05 7.81
#